data_AF-A0A2G2V333-F1
#
_entry.id   AF-A0A2G2V333-F1
#
_cell.length_a   1.000
_cell.length_b   1.000
_cell.length_c   1.000
_cell.angle_alpha   90.00
_cell.angle_beta   90.00
_cell.angle_gamma   90.00
#
_symmetry.space_group_name_H-M   'P 1'
#
loop_
_entity.id
_entity.type
_entity.pdbx_description
1 polymer ?
#
loop_
_entity_poly.entity_id
_entity_poly.type
_entity_poly.pdbx_seq_one_letter_code
_entity_poly.pdbx_strand_id
1 'polypeptide(L)'
;MSITGVGLVFDVLSESKLDRLPGDLAIGHVRYSTAGASMLKNVQPFVASYRFGSVGVAHNGNLVNYKQLRGELEENGSIFNTSSDTEVVLHLIPISKARPFLLRIVEACEKIEGAYSMVFATEDKLVAVRDPYGFRPLVMGRRSNGAIVFASETCALDLIEATYEREVLTGEVVVVDKGVQFICLMPHPEPKSCIFEHIYFALPNSVVFGRSVYESRRAFGEILAKAPVECDFVIAVPEHIYFALPNSVVHINTYFEQNFNCAYRSGVESNGFDGPATLHLHPLLHCGLE
;
A
#
# COMPACT_ATOMS: atom_id res chain seq x y z
N MET A 1 17.42 -4.85 -13.80
CA MET A 1 16.60 -5.99 -14.31
C MET A 1 15.30 -6.02 -13.52
N SER A 2 14.17 -6.40 -14.13
CA SER A 2 12.88 -6.50 -13.44
C SER A 2 12.18 -7.80 -13.81
N ILE A 3 11.56 -8.45 -12.82
CA ILE A 3 10.67 -9.59 -13.00
C ILE A 3 9.30 -9.17 -12.49
N THR A 4 8.30 -9.18 -13.36
CA THR A 4 6.92 -8.81 -13.06
C THR A 4 5.97 -9.85 -13.66
N GLY A 5 4.79 -10.01 -13.04
CA GLY A 5 3.81 -11.01 -13.48
C GLY A 5 2.44 -10.78 -12.84
N VAL A 6 1.43 -11.44 -13.40
CA VAL A 6 0.07 -11.47 -12.84
C VAL A 6 -0.08 -12.75 -12.01
N GLY A 7 -0.63 -12.62 -10.81
CA GLY A 7 -0.81 -13.73 -9.88
C GLY A 7 -0.41 -13.34 -8.46
N LEU A 8 -0.41 -14.31 -7.56
CA LEU A 8 0.13 -14.13 -6.21
C LEU A 8 1.66 -14.09 -6.27
N VAL A 9 2.29 -13.55 -5.22
CA VAL A 9 3.75 -13.37 -5.18
C VAL A 9 4.49 -14.68 -5.44
N PHE A 10 4.01 -15.79 -4.86
CA PHE A 10 4.61 -17.12 -5.01
C PHE A 10 4.43 -17.72 -6.42
N ASP A 11 3.40 -17.31 -7.17
CA ASP A 11 3.21 -17.73 -8.57
C ASP A 11 4.19 -17.00 -9.49
N VAL A 12 4.45 -15.73 -9.18
CA VAL A 12 5.27 -14.84 -10.01
C VAL A 12 6.76 -15.04 -9.74
N LEU A 13 7.17 -15.22 -8.48
CA LEU A 13 8.56 -15.29 -8.05
C LEU A 13 8.94 -16.70 -7.58
N SER A 14 9.49 -17.50 -8.51
CA SER A 14 10.15 -18.77 -8.19
C SER A 14 11.59 -18.53 -7.74
N GLU A 15 12.19 -19.49 -7.03
CA GLU A 15 13.61 -19.45 -6.63
C GLU A 15 14.54 -19.19 -7.82
N SER A 16 14.32 -19.90 -8.94
CA SER A 16 15.06 -19.71 -10.19
C SER A 16 14.92 -18.31 -10.83
N LYS A 17 13.87 -17.57 -10.50
CA LYS A 17 13.67 -16.16 -10.91
C LYS A 17 14.39 -15.23 -9.94
N LEU A 18 14.32 -15.52 -8.64
CA LEU A 18 15.03 -14.75 -7.61
C LEU A 18 16.56 -14.82 -7.79
N ASP A 19 17.09 -15.98 -8.18
CA ASP A 19 18.52 -16.15 -8.49
C ASP A 19 19.02 -15.22 -9.62
N ARG A 20 18.11 -14.72 -10.46
CA ARG A 20 18.40 -13.79 -11.56
C ARG A 20 18.30 -12.33 -11.14
N LEU A 21 18.01 -12.04 -9.88
CA LEU A 21 17.91 -10.71 -9.31
C LEU A 21 19.01 -10.46 -8.25
N PRO A 22 20.31 -10.63 -8.58
CA PRO A 22 21.38 -10.28 -7.67
C PRO A 22 21.46 -8.75 -7.50
N GLY A 23 21.87 -8.30 -6.31
CA GLY A 23 22.14 -6.90 -6.02
C GLY A 23 21.82 -6.54 -4.57
N ASP A 24 22.31 -5.38 -4.15
CA ASP A 24 22.15 -4.87 -2.79
C ASP A 24 20.96 -3.91 -2.64
N LEU A 25 20.25 -3.63 -3.76
CA LEU A 25 19.13 -2.70 -3.82
C LEU A 25 18.00 -3.31 -4.64
N ALA A 26 16.80 -3.32 -4.07
CA ALA A 26 15.59 -3.79 -4.74
C ALA A 26 14.37 -2.98 -4.30
N ILE A 27 13.37 -2.91 -5.18
CA ILE A 27 12.02 -2.47 -4.87
C ILE A 27 11.04 -3.54 -5.34
N GLY A 28 9.93 -3.69 -4.62
CA GLY A 28 8.87 -4.65 -4.93
C GLY A 28 7.50 -3.99 -4.86
N HIS A 29 6.52 -4.58 -5.54
CA HIS A 29 5.15 -4.08 -5.55
C HIS A 29 4.15 -5.23 -5.63
N VAL A 30 3.09 -5.15 -4.82
CA VAL A 30 1.91 -6.01 -4.92
C VAL A 30 0.74 -5.13 -5.33
N ARG A 31 0.11 -5.44 -6.47
CA ARG A 31 -0.90 -4.55 -7.08
C ARG A 31 -2.31 -5.05 -6.80
N TYR A 32 -3.12 -4.19 -6.20
CA TYR A 32 -4.57 -4.27 -6.28
C TYR A 32 -5.04 -3.53 -7.55
N SER A 33 -5.87 -4.17 -8.38
CA SER A 33 -6.31 -3.57 -9.64
C SER A 33 -7.47 -2.59 -9.38
N THR A 34 -7.15 -1.33 -9.14
CA THR A 34 -8.13 -0.24 -8.90
C THR A 34 -8.51 0.50 -10.18
N ALA A 35 -7.52 0.81 -11.04
CA ALA A 35 -7.68 1.55 -12.29
C ALA A 35 -6.76 1.01 -13.40
N GLY A 36 -7.27 0.99 -14.64
CA GLY A 36 -6.65 0.31 -15.78
C GLY A 36 -6.92 -1.19 -15.74
N ALA A 37 -7.15 -1.83 -16.90
CA ALA A 37 -7.46 -3.25 -16.91
C ALA A 37 -6.31 -4.09 -16.28
N SER A 38 -6.66 -5.28 -15.78
CA SER A 38 -5.74 -6.31 -15.28
C SER A 38 -4.87 -6.88 -16.41
N MET A 39 -4.04 -6.02 -16.99
CA MET A 39 -3.12 -6.32 -18.07
C MET A 39 -1.71 -6.36 -17.50
N LEU A 40 -0.89 -7.29 -18.02
CA LEU A 40 0.52 -7.44 -17.67
C LEU A 40 1.29 -6.12 -17.79
N LYS A 41 0.94 -5.29 -18.78
CA LYS A 41 1.57 -3.97 -19.00
C LYS A 41 1.39 -2.97 -17.85
N ASN A 42 0.45 -3.21 -16.94
CA ASN A 42 0.19 -2.34 -15.80
C ASN A 42 0.81 -2.90 -14.50
N VAL A 43 1.63 -3.96 -14.58
CA VAL A 43 2.28 -4.56 -13.41
C VAL A 43 3.55 -3.78 -13.07
N GLN A 44 3.60 -3.28 -11.84
CA GLN A 44 4.74 -2.59 -11.25
C GLN A 44 5.74 -3.58 -10.63
N PRO A 45 7.00 -3.19 -10.37
CA PRO A 45 7.59 -1.87 -10.59
C PRO A 45 7.75 -1.49 -12.07
N PHE A 46 7.53 -0.22 -12.40
CA PHE A 46 7.88 0.29 -13.73
C PHE A 46 9.34 0.68 -13.77
N VAL A 47 10.03 0.30 -14.85
CA VAL A 47 11.44 0.64 -15.06
C VAL A 47 11.58 1.37 -16.39
N ALA A 48 12.26 2.51 -16.36
CA ALA A 48 12.59 3.28 -17.55
C ALA A 48 14.07 3.64 -17.56
N SER A 49 14.68 3.62 -18.75
CA SER A 49 16.01 4.15 -18.99
C SER A 49 15.90 5.52 -19.63
N TYR A 50 16.73 6.46 -19.19
CA TYR A 50 16.77 7.83 -19.68
C TYR A 50 18.21 8.36 -19.66
N ARG A 51 18.42 9.63 -20.02
CA ARG A 51 19.76 10.23 -20.20
C ARG A 51 20.71 10.05 -19.00
N PHE A 52 20.18 9.93 -17.78
CA PHE A 52 20.97 9.88 -16.55
C PHE A 52 20.98 8.49 -15.89
N GLY A 53 20.66 7.42 -16.64
CA GLY A 53 20.70 6.04 -16.18
C GLY A 53 19.33 5.37 -16.21
N SER A 54 19.14 4.38 -15.33
CA SER A 54 17.84 3.71 -15.16
C SER A 54 17.17 4.08 -13.84
N VAL A 55 15.84 4.17 -13.86
CA VAL A 55 15.03 4.38 -12.67
C VAL A 55 13.86 3.38 -12.66
N GLY A 56 13.70 2.71 -11.52
CA GLY A 56 12.53 1.92 -11.19
C GLY A 56 11.61 2.68 -10.23
N VAL A 57 10.30 2.50 -10.33
CA VAL A 57 9.32 3.05 -9.38
C VAL A 57 8.26 2.02 -9.01
N ALA A 58 7.92 1.98 -7.72
CA ALA A 58 6.73 1.33 -7.20
C ALA A 58 5.88 2.37 -6.45
N HIS A 59 4.57 2.35 -6.66
CA HIS A 59 3.63 3.38 -6.25
C HIS A 59 2.35 2.76 -5.69
N ASN A 60 2.06 3.11 -4.44
CA ASN A 60 0.77 2.91 -3.80
C ASN A 60 0.03 4.25 -3.73
N GLY A 61 -1.07 4.38 -4.46
CA GLY A 61 -1.83 5.62 -4.50
C GLY A 61 -2.69 5.76 -5.75
N ASN A 62 -3.14 6.99 -5.97
CA ASN A 62 -3.85 7.37 -7.18
C ASN A 62 -3.58 8.85 -7.48
N LEU A 63 -3.09 9.13 -8.70
CA LEU A 63 -2.83 10.49 -9.15
C LEU A 63 -4.11 11.09 -9.78
N VAL A 64 -4.67 12.10 -9.12
CA VAL A 64 -5.95 12.73 -9.50
C VAL A 64 -5.82 13.50 -10.81
N ASN A 65 -4.72 14.24 -11.00
CA ASN A 65 -4.46 15.02 -12.20
C ASN A 65 -3.74 14.22 -13.32
N TYR A 66 -3.71 12.88 -13.23
CA TYR A 66 -3.03 12.02 -14.21
C TYR A 66 -3.43 12.30 -15.66
N LYS A 67 -4.74 12.44 -15.95
CA LYS A 67 -5.21 12.65 -17.33
C LYS A 67 -4.70 13.96 -17.93
N GLN A 68 -4.64 15.01 -17.11
CA GLN A 68 -4.11 16.31 -17.51
C GLN A 68 -2.61 16.19 -17.81
N LEU A 69 -1.84 15.68 -16.85
CA LEU A 69 -0.38 15.52 -16.98
C LEU A 69 -0.02 14.65 -18.19
N ARG A 70 -0.77 13.57 -18.41
CA ARG A 70 -0.59 12.71 -19.57
C ARG A 70 -0.84 13.46 -20.89
N GLY A 71 -1.93 14.22 -20.98
CA GLY A 71 -2.25 15.03 -22.16
C GLY A 71 -1.14 16.04 -22.49
N GLU A 72 -0.66 16.78 -21.47
CA GLU A 72 0.45 17.73 -21.62
C GLU A 72 1.74 17.03 -22.10
N LEU A 73 2.02 15.82 -21.59
CA LEU A 73 3.18 15.04 -22.00
C LEU A 73 3.05 14.49 -23.43
N GLU A 74 1.86 14.01 -23.83
CA GLU A 74 1.57 13.52 -25.18
C GLU A 74 1.62 14.65 -26.22
N GLU A 75 1.11 15.85 -25.89
CA GLU A 75 1.24 17.06 -26.74
C GLU A 75 2.70 17.45 -27.00
N ASN A 76 3.57 17.19 -26.02
CA ASN A 76 5.02 17.39 -26.13
C ASN A 76 5.78 16.17 -26.72
N GLY A 77 5.05 15.18 -27.25
CA GLY A 77 5.63 14.04 -27.98
C GLY A 77 5.98 12.82 -27.12
N SER A 78 5.52 12.74 -25.87
CA SER A 78 5.69 11.53 -25.05
C SER A 78 4.79 10.39 -25.54
N ILE A 79 5.32 9.17 -25.53
CA ILE A 79 4.57 7.95 -25.84
C ILE A 79 4.45 7.13 -24.56
N PHE A 80 3.21 6.77 -24.20
CA PHE A 80 2.90 5.95 -23.04
C PHE A 80 2.60 4.51 -23.45
N ASN A 81 3.19 3.55 -22.74
CA ASN A 81 3.01 2.12 -22.99
C ASN A 81 1.86 1.52 -22.18
N THR A 82 1.49 2.18 -21.08
CA THR A 82 0.55 1.68 -20.09
C THR A 82 -0.61 2.65 -19.91
N SER A 83 -1.61 2.23 -19.15
CA SER A 83 -2.69 3.11 -18.69
C SER A 83 -2.52 3.49 -17.21
N SER A 84 -1.36 3.17 -16.61
CA SER A 84 -1.11 3.43 -15.20
C SER A 84 -0.71 4.88 -14.99
N ASP A 85 -1.27 5.46 -13.94
CA ASP A 85 -0.89 6.77 -13.43
C ASP A 85 0.60 6.90 -13.08
N THR A 86 1.20 5.80 -12.66
CA THR A 86 2.60 5.74 -12.23
C THR A 86 3.57 6.00 -13.40
N GLU A 87 3.18 5.69 -14.65
CA GLU A 87 4.03 5.96 -15.81
C GLU A 87 4.22 7.48 -16.04
N VAL A 88 3.23 8.31 -15.70
CA VAL A 88 3.38 9.78 -15.78
C VAL A 88 4.55 10.26 -14.93
N VAL A 89 4.76 9.67 -13.75
CA VAL A 89 5.89 10.01 -12.88
C VAL A 89 7.23 9.78 -13.59
N LEU A 90 7.34 8.68 -14.34
CA LEU A 90 8.55 8.35 -15.12
C LEU A 90 8.78 9.28 -16.31
N HIS A 91 7.73 9.93 -16.83
CA HIS A 91 7.86 10.96 -17.87
C HIS A 91 8.16 12.35 -17.30
N LEU A 92 7.70 12.66 -16.08
CA LEU A 92 7.98 13.94 -15.42
C LEU A 92 9.45 14.07 -14.97
N ILE A 93 10.09 12.97 -14.55
CA ILE A 93 11.48 12.99 -14.07
C ILE A 93 12.50 13.40 -15.16
N PRO A 94 12.46 12.86 -16.39
CA PRO A 94 13.41 13.21 -17.45
C PRO A 94 13.28 14.65 -17.96
N ILE A 95 12.08 15.23 -17.96
CA ILE A 95 11.85 16.61 -18.45
C ILE A 95 12.36 17.68 -17.47
N SER A 96 12.51 17.33 -16.19
CA SER A 96 13.10 18.23 -15.19
C SER A 96 14.53 18.62 -15.59
N LYS A 97 14.93 19.85 -15.32
CA LYS A 97 16.32 20.32 -15.52
C LYS A 97 17.12 20.33 -14.22
N ALA A 98 16.49 20.05 -13.08
CA ALA A 98 17.10 20.12 -11.77
C ALA A 98 18.28 19.16 -11.60
N ARG A 99 19.20 19.53 -10.70
CA ARG A 99 20.34 18.71 -10.27
C ARG A 99 20.59 18.93 -8.77
N PRO A 100 20.90 17.88 -8.00
CA PRO A 100 21.13 16.47 -8.39
C PRO A 100 19.84 15.72 -8.75
N PHE A 101 19.94 14.44 -9.15
CA PHE A 101 18.79 13.59 -9.57
C PHE A 101 17.59 13.69 -8.62
N LEU A 102 17.85 13.73 -7.32
CA LEU A 102 16.82 13.85 -6.31
C LEU A 102 15.85 15.02 -6.55
N LEU A 103 16.36 16.19 -6.94
CA LEU A 103 15.50 17.36 -7.18
C LEU A 103 14.55 17.14 -8.36
N ARG A 104 14.85 16.20 -9.26
CA ARG A 104 13.94 15.82 -10.36
C ARG A 104 12.76 15.02 -9.86
N ILE A 105 12.98 14.16 -8.86
CA ILE A 105 11.89 13.45 -8.16
C ILE A 105 11.03 14.47 -7.42
N VAL A 106 11.65 15.40 -6.68
CA VAL A 106 10.93 16.46 -5.96
C VAL A 106 10.07 17.29 -6.93
N GLU A 107 10.65 17.82 -8.02
CA GLU A 107 9.90 18.59 -9.04
C GLU A 107 8.80 17.77 -9.72
N ALA A 108 9.01 16.45 -9.91
CA ALA A 108 7.97 15.58 -10.44
C ALA A 108 6.81 15.43 -9.43
N CYS A 109 7.12 15.21 -8.15
CA CYS A 109 6.14 15.11 -7.08
C CYS A 109 5.36 16.42 -6.83
N GLU A 110 5.99 17.57 -7.01
CA GLU A 110 5.33 18.89 -6.92
C GLU A 110 4.26 19.11 -7.99
N LYS A 111 4.36 18.44 -9.15
CA LYS A 111 3.37 18.51 -10.23
C LYS A 111 2.21 17.53 -10.05
N ILE A 112 2.37 16.55 -9.17
CA ILE A 112 1.42 15.45 -9.00
C ILE A 112 0.42 15.82 -7.91
N GLU A 113 -0.86 15.73 -8.24
CA GLU A 113 -1.94 15.88 -7.28
C GLU A 113 -2.57 14.52 -6.99
N GLY A 114 -2.86 14.26 -5.71
CA GLY A 114 -3.49 13.02 -5.26
C GLY A 114 -2.77 12.40 -4.08
N ALA A 115 -2.99 11.11 -3.90
CA ALA A 115 -2.41 10.32 -2.82
C ALA A 115 -1.30 9.44 -3.39
N TYR A 116 -0.14 9.41 -2.75
CA TYR A 116 0.96 8.56 -3.19
C TYR A 116 1.95 8.25 -2.07
N SER A 117 2.33 6.99 -1.98
CA SER A 117 3.56 6.52 -1.33
C SER A 117 4.36 5.78 -2.39
N MET A 118 5.55 6.28 -2.68
CA MET A 118 6.39 5.79 -3.77
C MET A 118 7.77 5.41 -3.27
N VAL A 119 8.32 4.35 -3.85
CA VAL A 119 9.74 4.03 -3.72
C VAL A 119 10.38 3.98 -5.11
N PHE A 120 11.53 4.62 -5.25
CA PHE A 120 12.33 4.65 -6.46
C PHE A 120 13.67 3.96 -6.24
N ALA A 121 14.09 3.22 -7.25
CA ALA A 121 15.39 2.58 -7.29
C ALA A 121 16.20 3.15 -8.48
N THR A 122 17.38 3.67 -8.22
CA THR A 122 18.40 3.91 -9.26
C THR A 122 19.49 2.85 -9.16
N GLU A 123 20.56 3.02 -9.94
CA GLU A 123 21.75 2.17 -9.89
C GLU A 123 22.42 2.14 -8.51
N ASP A 124 22.29 3.22 -7.72
CA ASP A 124 23.02 3.40 -6.46
C ASP A 124 22.21 4.01 -5.31
N LYS A 125 20.95 4.40 -5.54
CA LYS A 125 20.11 5.09 -4.54
C LYS A 125 18.71 4.49 -4.44
N LEU A 126 18.24 4.42 -3.20
CA LEU A 126 16.85 4.12 -2.87
C LEU A 126 16.20 5.40 -2.39
N VAL A 127 15.07 5.78 -2.97
CA VAL A 127 14.33 7.00 -2.60
C VAL A 127 12.93 6.60 -2.18
N ALA A 128 12.47 7.07 -1.03
CA ALA A 128 11.10 6.91 -0.56
C ALA A 128 10.42 8.28 -0.52
N VAL A 129 9.19 8.36 -1.01
CA VAL A 129 8.42 9.61 -1.10
C VAL A 129 7.03 9.38 -0.57
N ARG A 130 6.55 10.30 0.27
CA ARG A 130 5.16 10.33 0.73
C ARG A 130 4.50 11.65 0.34
N ASP A 131 3.25 11.58 -0.11
CA ASP A 131 2.51 12.75 -0.58
C ASP A 131 2.36 13.84 0.50
N PRO A 132 2.16 15.12 0.10
CA PRO A 132 2.00 16.24 1.03
C PRO A 132 0.79 16.16 1.97
N TYR A 133 -0.15 15.22 1.79
CA TYR A 133 -1.23 14.98 2.74
C TYR A 133 -0.99 13.75 3.62
N GLY A 134 0.04 12.95 3.34
CA GLY A 134 0.36 11.73 4.07
C GLY A 134 -0.76 10.70 3.96
N PHE A 135 -1.45 10.66 2.82
CA PHE A 135 -2.69 9.91 2.64
C PHE A 135 -2.45 8.39 2.71
N ARG A 136 -1.44 7.90 1.98
CA ARG A 136 -1.04 6.49 2.01
C ARG A 136 0.07 6.25 3.05
N PRO A 137 0.09 5.06 3.68
CA PRO A 137 1.09 4.74 4.69
C PRO A 137 2.42 4.37 4.06
N LEU A 138 3.50 4.79 4.73
CA LEU A 138 4.86 4.45 4.37
C LEU A 138 5.73 4.52 5.63
N VAL A 139 6.33 3.39 5.99
CA VAL A 139 7.17 3.22 7.17
C VAL A 139 8.60 2.90 6.79
N MET A 140 9.51 3.20 7.70
CA MET A 140 10.93 2.95 7.57
C MET A 140 11.42 2.10 8.74
N GLY A 141 12.29 1.14 8.43
CA GLY A 141 12.98 0.33 9.42
C GLY A 141 14.42 0.02 9.01
N ARG A 142 15.14 -0.63 9.92
CA ARG A 142 16.53 -1.01 9.72
C ARG A 142 16.80 -2.43 10.19
N ARG A 143 17.49 -3.22 9.37
CA ARG A 143 17.97 -4.55 9.74
C ARG A 143 19.25 -4.45 10.56
N SER A 144 19.59 -5.53 11.29
CA SER A 144 20.80 -5.62 12.11
C SER A 144 22.12 -5.36 11.35
N ASN A 145 22.16 -5.67 10.05
CA ASN A 145 23.29 -5.40 9.16
C ASN A 145 23.37 -3.94 8.65
N GLY A 146 22.46 -3.06 9.09
CA GLY A 146 22.40 -1.65 8.69
C GLY A 146 21.55 -1.38 7.45
N ALA A 147 20.97 -2.39 6.80
CA ALA A 147 20.11 -2.21 5.63
C ALA A 147 18.84 -1.43 5.98
N ILE A 148 18.56 -0.36 5.23
CA ILE A 148 17.32 0.42 5.34
C ILE A 148 16.22 -0.25 4.52
N VAL A 149 15.03 -0.34 5.10
CA VAL A 149 13.86 -0.91 4.44
C VAL A 149 12.68 0.07 4.55
N PHE A 150 11.94 0.21 3.45
CA PHE A 150 10.66 0.91 3.42
C PHE A 150 9.54 -0.08 3.11
N ALA A 151 8.39 0.11 3.74
CA ALA A 151 7.21 -0.71 3.51
C ALA A 151 5.93 0.12 3.68
N SER A 152 4.81 -0.33 3.08
CA SER A 152 3.51 0.29 3.31
C SER A 152 3.04 0.09 4.77
N GLU A 153 3.42 -1.02 5.39
CA GLU A 153 2.96 -1.42 6.73
C GLU A 153 4.11 -2.01 7.57
N THR A 154 4.04 -1.90 8.89
CA THR A 154 5.09 -2.39 9.81
C THR A 154 5.21 -3.91 9.85
N CYS A 155 4.13 -4.65 9.58
CA CYS A 155 4.15 -6.11 9.58
C CYS A 155 5.17 -6.70 8.58
N ALA A 156 5.45 -5.98 7.48
CA ALA A 156 6.48 -6.37 6.52
C ALA A 156 7.90 -6.21 7.09
N LEU A 157 8.11 -5.22 7.97
CA LEU A 157 9.39 -5.03 8.68
C LEU A 157 9.59 -6.15 9.71
N ASP A 158 8.53 -6.48 10.45
CA ASP A 158 8.55 -7.56 11.44
C ASP A 158 8.93 -8.90 10.80
N LEU A 159 8.35 -9.21 9.62
CA LEU A 159 8.60 -10.45 8.89
C LEU A 159 10.07 -10.66 8.50
N ILE A 160 10.81 -9.58 8.24
CA ILE A 160 12.22 -9.63 7.79
C ILE A 160 13.20 -9.24 8.90
N GLU A 161 12.72 -9.13 10.14
CA GLU A 161 13.49 -8.71 11.32
C GLU A 161 14.14 -7.32 11.13
N ALA A 162 13.44 -6.40 10.48
CA ALA A 162 13.82 -4.99 10.43
C ALA A 162 13.19 -4.25 11.63
N THR A 163 14.02 -3.64 12.47
CA THR A 163 13.54 -2.80 13.57
C THR A 163 12.85 -1.56 12.99
N TYR A 164 11.58 -1.36 13.35
CA TYR A 164 10.84 -0.15 13.00
C TYR A 164 11.53 1.10 13.59
N GLU A 165 11.79 2.10 12.75
CA GLU A 165 12.38 3.36 13.18
C GLU A 165 11.32 4.45 13.30
N ARG A 166 10.57 4.70 12.21
CA ARG A 166 9.54 5.76 12.15
C ARG A 166 8.69 5.63 10.88
N GLU A 167 7.63 6.44 10.81
CA GLU A 167 6.97 6.75 9.54
C GLU A 167 7.85 7.66 8.66
N VAL A 168 7.72 7.50 7.35
CA VAL A 168 8.07 8.56 6.40
C VAL A 168 7.05 9.67 6.58
N LEU A 169 7.50 10.89 6.87
CA LEU A 169 6.65 12.02 7.20
C LEU A 169 5.87 12.51 5.98
N THR A 170 4.81 13.26 6.24
CA THR A 170 4.01 13.91 5.20
C THR A 170 4.87 14.84 4.35
N GLY A 171 4.81 14.68 3.02
CA GLY A 171 5.62 15.45 2.09
C GLY A 171 7.13 15.12 2.13
N GLU A 172 7.55 14.08 2.85
CA GLU A 172 8.96 13.74 3.00
C GLU A 172 9.48 12.94 1.80
N VAL A 173 10.69 13.30 1.40
CA VAL A 173 11.53 12.55 0.46
C VAL A 173 12.77 12.09 1.21
N VAL A 174 12.88 10.78 1.43
CA VAL A 174 14.04 10.14 2.06
C VAL A 174 14.90 9.49 0.99
N VAL A 175 16.18 9.86 0.93
CA VAL A 175 17.16 9.22 0.05
C VAL A 175 18.14 8.42 0.87
N VAL A 176 18.39 7.18 0.47
CA VAL A 176 19.45 6.33 1.01
C VAL A 176 20.53 6.18 -0.05
N ASP A 177 21.72 6.71 0.25
CA ASP A 177 22.94 6.57 -0.57
C ASP A 177 24.08 6.07 0.34
N LYS A 178 24.51 4.82 0.17
CA LYS A 178 25.61 4.21 0.96
C LYS A 178 25.47 4.40 2.49
N GLY A 179 24.23 4.39 2.99
CA GLY A 179 23.90 4.60 4.40
C GLY A 179 23.71 6.05 4.84
N VAL A 180 23.99 7.03 3.97
CA VAL A 180 23.71 8.45 4.20
C VAL A 180 22.26 8.74 3.84
N GLN A 181 21.57 9.42 4.75
CA GLN A 181 20.19 9.84 4.58
C GLN A 181 20.12 11.31 4.22
N PHE A 182 19.48 11.64 3.10
CA PHE A 182 19.09 13.01 2.78
C PHE A 182 17.58 13.14 2.88
N ILE A 183 17.12 14.24 3.47
CA ILE A 183 15.70 14.51 3.72
C ILE A 183 15.34 15.83 3.05
N CYS A 184 14.35 15.79 2.16
CA CYS A 184 13.64 16.98 1.68
C CYS A 184 12.21 16.93 2.20
N LEU A 185 11.71 18.05 2.70
CA LEU A 185 10.32 18.20 3.09
C LEU A 185 9.65 19.14 2.09
N MET A 186 8.74 18.59 1.29
CA MET A 186 7.82 19.37 0.48
C MET A 186 6.89 20.17 1.41
N PRO A 187 6.44 21.36 1.01
CA PRO A 187 5.38 22.08 1.73
C PRO A 187 4.16 21.17 1.88
N HIS A 188 3.69 20.99 3.12
CA HIS A 188 2.57 20.10 3.40
C HIS A 188 1.51 20.80 4.26
N PRO A 189 0.23 20.72 3.86
CA PRO A 189 -0.89 21.15 4.69
C PRO A 189 -1.12 20.17 5.86
N GLU A 190 -2.23 20.38 6.57
CA GLU A 190 -2.69 19.45 7.59
C GLU A 190 -2.87 18.03 7.00
N PRO A 191 -2.28 16.98 7.62
CA PRO A 191 -2.39 15.61 7.13
C PRO A 191 -3.84 15.12 6.99
N LYS A 192 -4.09 14.31 5.95
CA LYS A 192 -5.38 13.66 5.64
C LYS A 192 -5.19 12.16 5.42
N SER A 193 -4.66 11.49 6.43
CA SER A 193 -4.39 10.04 6.39
C SER A 193 -5.66 9.22 6.15
N CYS A 194 -5.53 8.16 5.35
CA CYS A 194 -6.66 7.32 4.94
C CYS A 194 -7.25 6.50 6.09
N ILE A 195 -8.42 6.90 6.62
CA ILE A 195 -9.08 6.16 7.71
C ILE A 195 -9.43 4.71 7.34
N PHE A 196 -9.60 4.43 6.03
CA PHE A 196 -9.88 3.09 5.54
C PHE A 196 -8.74 2.09 5.78
N GLU A 197 -7.51 2.56 6.02
CA GLU A 197 -6.41 1.69 6.48
C GLU A 197 -6.75 1.06 7.85
N HIS A 198 -7.26 1.86 8.79
CA HIS A 198 -7.67 1.37 10.10
C HIS A 198 -8.98 0.58 10.07
N ILE A 199 -9.91 0.97 9.19
CA ILE A 199 -11.21 0.28 9.08
C ILE A 199 -11.03 -1.11 8.47
N TYR A 200 -10.24 -1.24 7.39
CA TYR A 200 -10.27 -2.45 6.55
C TYR A 200 -8.92 -2.86 5.95
N PHE A 201 -8.20 -1.96 5.27
CA PHE A 201 -7.10 -2.36 4.38
C PHE A 201 -5.87 -2.91 5.11
N ALA A 202 -5.41 -2.25 6.17
CA ALA A 202 -4.18 -2.64 6.85
C ALA A 202 -4.38 -3.91 7.69
N LEU A 203 -3.31 -4.68 7.88
CA LEU A 203 -3.38 -5.86 8.73
C LEU A 203 -3.47 -5.45 10.22
N PRO A 204 -4.19 -6.23 11.07
CA PRO A 204 -4.35 -5.89 12.48
C PRO A 204 -3.03 -5.81 13.27
N ASN A 205 -2.01 -6.57 12.86
CA ASN A 205 -0.68 -6.55 13.47
C ASN A 205 0.20 -5.38 12.99
N SER A 206 -0.32 -4.48 12.17
CA SER A 206 0.38 -3.28 11.72
C SER A 206 0.14 -2.08 12.66
N VAL A 207 1.15 -1.22 12.77
CA VAL A 207 1.02 0.15 13.26
C VAL A 207 1.03 1.07 12.04
N VAL A 208 -0.10 1.75 11.82
CA VAL A 208 -0.30 2.64 10.67
C VAL A 208 -0.67 4.02 11.21
N PHE A 209 -0.07 5.08 10.67
CA PHE A 209 -0.30 6.47 11.12
C PHE A 209 -0.15 6.64 12.65
N GLY A 210 0.87 6.00 13.22
CA GLY A 210 1.20 6.02 14.65
C GLY A 210 0.21 5.26 15.54
N ARG A 211 -0.73 4.50 14.98
CA ARG A 211 -1.79 3.82 15.74
C ARG A 211 -1.82 2.33 15.42
N SER A 212 -2.03 1.51 16.44
CA SER A 212 -2.32 0.09 16.26
C SER A 212 -3.65 -0.06 15.50
N VAL A 213 -3.61 -0.81 14.39
CA VAL A 213 -4.81 -1.14 13.61
C VAL A 213 -5.75 -1.98 14.45
N TYR A 214 -5.21 -2.96 15.20
CA TYR A 214 -5.95 -3.78 16.15
C TYR A 214 -6.74 -2.94 17.17
N GLU A 215 -6.07 -2.04 17.90
CA GLU A 215 -6.73 -1.23 18.93
C GLU A 215 -7.77 -0.28 18.33
N SER A 216 -7.52 0.22 17.11
CA SER A 216 -8.50 1.06 16.39
C SER A 216 -9.79 0.28 16.10
N ARG A 217 -9.68 -0.94 15.56
CA ARG A 217 -10.83 -1.79 15.24
C ARG A 217 -11.58 -2.23 16.48
N ARG A 218 -10.87 -2.57 17.55
CA ARG A 218 -11.46 -2.85 18.86
C ARG A 218 -12.31 -1.67 19.35
N ALA A 219 -11.75 -0.46 19.36
CA ALA A 219 -12.46 0.74 19.77
C ALA A 219 -13.70 1.03 18.90
N PHE A 220 -13.65 0.74 17.59
CA PHE A 220 -14.83 0.86 16.71
C PHE A 220 -15.97 -0.06 17.15
N GLY A 221 -15.67 -1.32 17.50
CA GLY A 221 -16.68 -2.24 18.03
C GLY A 221 -17.24 -1.78 19.38
N GLU A 222 -16.40 -1.25 20.27
CA GLU A 222 -16.85 -0.68 21.55
C GLU A 222 -17.78 0.54 21.36
N ILE A 223 -17.54 1.36 20.32
CA ILE A 223 -18.42 2.47 19.95
C ILE A 223 -19.75 1.96 19.37
N LEU A 224 -19.69 0.97 18.46
CA LEU A 224 -20.89 0.36 17.88
C LEU A 224 -21.78 -0.25 18.98
N ALA A 225 -21.13 -0.82 19.99
CA ALA A 225 -21.75 -1.32 21.20
C ALA A 225 -22.33 -0.26 22.14
N LYS A 226 -22.44 1.01 21.74
CA LYS A 226 -23.23 2.02 22.45
C LYS A 226 -24.63 2.21 21.86
N ALA A 227 -24.92 1.54 20.74
CA ALA A 227 -26.24 1.51 20.11
C ALA A 227 -26.85 0.09 20.23
N PRO A 228 -27.37 -0.31 21.41
CA PRO A 228 -27.93 -1.64 21.65
C PRO A 228 -29.01 -2.05 20.67
N VAL A 229 -29.07 -3.36 20.43
CA VAL A 229 -30.25 -4.08 19.94
C VAL A 229 -30.41 -5.37 20.75
N GLU A 230 -31.63 -5.83 20.96
CA GLU A 230 -31.85 -7.17 21.52
C GLU A 230 -31.40 -8.22 20.50
N CYS A 231 -30.52 -9.13 20.93
CA CYS A 231 -29.96 -10.20 20.11
C CYS A 231 -29.85 -11.50 20.91
N ASP A 232 -29.84 -12.64 20.22
CA ASP A 232 -29.51 -13.93 20.83
C ASP A 232 -27.99 -14.16 20.86
N PHE A 233 -27.29 -13.71 19.82
CA PHE A 233 -25.85 -13.85 19.69
C PHE A 233 -25.26 -12.81 18.74
N VAL A 234 -23.96 -12.56 18.91
CA VAL A 234 -23.14 -11.78 17.98
C VAL A 234 -22.26 -12.74 17.18
N ILE A 235 -22.16 -12.50 15.89
CA ILE A 235 -21.24 -13.20 14.98
C ILE A 235 -20.38 -12.17 14.27
N ALA A 236 -19.12 -12.52 14.01
CA ALA A 236 -18.31 -11.78 13.07
C ALA A 236 -18.26 -12.50 11.73
N VAL A 237 -18.13 -11.72 10.67
CA VAL A 237 -17.86 -12.25 9.33
C VAL A 237 -16.34 -12.41 9.22
N PRO A 238 -15.81 -13.64 9.08
CA PRO A 238 -14.38 -13.85 8.85
C PRO A 238 -13.99 -13.24 7.51
N GLU A 239 -12.86 -12.53 7.47
CA GLU A 239 -12.37 -11.93 6.22
C GLU A 239 -11.48 -12.90 5.42
N HIS A 240 -11.52 -12.79 4.09
CA HIS A 240 -10.76 -13.59 3.11
C HIS A 240 -9.26 -13.27 3.03
N ILE A 241 -8.69 -12.48 3.95
CA ILE A 241 -7.26 -12.24 4.00
C ILE A 241 -6.71 -13.02 5.20
N TYR A 242 -6.13 -14.17 4.86
CA TYR A 242 -5.08 -14.87 5.58
C TYR A 242 -4.53 -14.06 6.78
N PHE A 243 -4.86 -14.51 8.00
CA PHE A 243 -4.30 -14.04 9.28
C PHE A 243 -4.80 -12.70 9.86
N ALA A 244 -5.99 -12.21 9.54
CA ALA A 244 -6.67 -11.27 10.43
C ALA A 244 -7.24 -12.03 11.64
N LEU A 245 -6.41 -12.12 12.68
CA LEU A 245 -6.66 -12.63 14.02
C LEU A 245 -8.15 -12.77 14.40
N PRO A 246 -8.55 -13.93 14.97
CA PRO A 246 -9.77 -14.02 15.79
C PRO A 246 -9.83 -12.90 16.83
N ASN A 247 -8.70 -12.31 17.24
CA ASN A 247 -8.62 -11.40 18.37
C ASN A 247 -9.29 -10.03 18.19
N SER A 248 -9.39 -9.42 17.00
CA SER A 248 -10.10 -8.11 16.91
C SER A 248 -11.60 -8.35 17.06
N VAL A 249 -12.08 -9.40 16.42
CA VAL A 249 -13.42 -9.96 16.55
C VAL A 249 -13.68 -10.37 18.01
N VAL A 250 -12.87 -11.27 18.58
CA VAL A 250 -12.99 -11.82 19.95
C VAL A 250 -13.01 -10.73 21.02
N HIS A 251 -12.31 -9.61 20.85
CA HIS A 251 -12.31 -8.54 21.83
C HIS A 251 -13.49 -7.57 21.68
N ILE A 252 -13.92 -7.27 20.45
CA ILE A 252 -15.22 -6.64 20.20
C ILE A 252 -16.30 -7.52 20.85
N ASN A 253 -16.24 -8.82 20.63
CA ASN A 253 -17.17 -9.80 21.15
C ASN A 253 -17.19 -9.90 22.67
N THR A 254 -16.03 -9.87 23.34
CA THR A 254 -15.96 -9.87 24.81
C THR A 254 -16.66 -8.63 25.37
N TYR A 255 -16.55 -7.48 24.70
CA TYR A 255 -17.27 -6.27 25.08
C TYR A 255 -18.78 -6.38 24.81
N PHE A 256 -19.20 -6.95 23.67
CA PHE A 256 -20.62 -7.18 23.38
C PHE A 256 -21.25 -8.18 24.36
N GLU A 257 -20.55 -9.26 24.72
CA GLU A 257 -20.97 -10.21 25.75
C GLU A 257 -21.16 -9.54 27.11
N GLN A 258 -20.22 -8.67 27.49
CA GLN A 258 -20.26 -7.95 28.77
C GLN A 258 -21.35 -6.87 28.83
N ASN A 259 -21.68 -6.23 27.71
CA ASN A 259 -22.58 -5.05 27.71
C ASN A 259 -23.99 -5.33 27.18
N PHE A 260 -24.21 -6.39 26.41
CA PHE A 260 -25.52 -6.68 25.81
C PHE A 260 -26.12 -8.02 26.20
N ASN A 261 -25.44 -8.81 27.04
CA ASN A 261 -25.92 -10.14 27.43
C ASN A 261 -26.17 -11.07 26.21
N CYS A 262 -25.55 -10.76 25.06
CA CYS A 262 -25.58 -11.57 23.84
C CYS A 262 -24.28 -12.36 23.75
N ALA A 263 -24.36 -13.70 23.69
CA ALA A 263 -23.17 -14.55 23.58
C ALA A 263 -22.51 -14.43 22.20
N TYR A 264 -21.18 -14.46 22.14
CA TYR A 264 -20.49 -14.59 20.87
C TYR A 264 -20.50 -16.05 20.37
N ARG A 265 -20.63 -16.19 19.05
CA ARG A 265 -20.52 -17.47 18.36
C ARG A 265 -19.65 -17.34 17.12
N SER A 266 -18.75 -18.30 16.92
CA SER A 266 -18.11 -18.53 15.62
C SER A 266 -19.10 -19.24 14.71
N GLY A 267 -20.05 -18.50 14.14
CA GLY A 267 -21.14 -19.04 13.33
C GLY A 267 -20.85 -19.07 11.83
N VAL A 268 -19.76 -18.43 11.39
CA VAL A 268 -19.35 -18.32 9.99
C VAL A 268 -17.87 -18.64 9.90
N GLU A 269 -17.47 -19.44 8.91
CA GLU A 269 -16.08 -19.78 8.62
C GLU A 269 -15.77 -19.36 7.17
N SER A 270 -14.62 -18.73 6.95
CA SER A 270 -14.14 -18.44 5.60
C SER A 270 -13.51 -19.70 5.00
N ASN A 271 -13.81 -20.00 3.74
CA ASN A 271 -13.09 -21.05 3.02
C ASN A 271 -11.65 -20.60 2.71
N GLY A 272 -10.66 -21.25 3.33
CA GLY A 272 -9.24 -20.92 3.13
C GLY A 272 -8.69 -21.24 1.75
N PHE A 273 -9.47 -21.95 0.91
CA PHE A 273 -9.05 -22.44 -0.41
C PHE A 273 -9.71 -21.72 -1.59
N ASP A 274 -10.43 -20.62 -1.35
CA ASP A 274 -11.03 -19.87 -2.46
C ASP A 274 -9.92 -19.28 -3.36
N GLY A 275 -9.80 -19.82 -4.57
CA GLY A 275 -9.01 -19.23 -5.64
C GLY A 275 -9.67 -17.94 -6.16
N PRO A 276 -9.00 -17.17 -7.04
CA PRO A 276 -9.59 -15.99 -7.67
C PRO A 276 -10.68 -16.40 -8.67
N ALA A 277 -11.85 -16.80 -8.17
CA ALA A 277 -13.02 -17.17 -8.96
C ALA A 277 -14.26 -16.46 -8.39
N THR A 278 -14.68 -15.44 -9.14
CA THR A 278 -16.01 -14.83 -9.26
C THR A 278 -16.99 -15.05 -8.10
N LEU A 279 -17.14 -14.03 -7.24
CA LEU A 279 -18.30 -13.90 -6.36
C LEU A 279 -19.54 -13.57 -7.24
N HIS A 280 -20.27 -14.58 -7.69
CA HIS A 280 -21.61 -14.39 -8.24
C HIS A 280 -22.59 -14.17 -7.08
N LEU A 281 -22.83 -12.90 -6.74
CA LEU A 281 -23.96 -12.53 -5.88
C LEU A 281 -25.26 -12.75 -6.67
N HIS A 282 -25.87 -13.93 -6.54
CA HIS A 282 -27.27 -14.12 -6.88
C HIS A 282 -28.13 -13.67 -5.68
N PRO A 283 -29.04 -12.70 -5.83
CA PRO A 283 -30.02 -12.38 -4.80
C PRO A 283 -31.09 -13.48 -4.81
N LEU A 284 -31.03 -14.41 -3.86
CA LEU A 284 -32.16 -15.29 -3.55
C LEU A 284 -32.84 -14.79 -2.29
N LEU A 285 -33.68 -13.76 -2.49
CA LEU A 285 -34.82 -13.49 -1.62
C LEU A 285 -35.92 -14.48 -2.02
N HIS A 286 -36.10 -15.53 -1.22
CA HIS A 286 -37.36 -16.28 -1.20
C HIS A 286 -38.09 -15.92 0.09
N CYS A 287 -38.96 -14.91 0.03
CA CYS A 287 -40.04 -14.76 1.01
C CYS A 287 -41.06 -15.86 0.72
N GLY A 288 -41.09 -16.88 1.57
CA GLY A 288 -42.29 -17.68 1.78
C GLY A 288 -43.19 -16.94 2.77
N LEU A 289 -44.32 -16.44 2.29
CA LEU A 289 -45.47 -16.12 3.12
C LEU A 289 -46.62 -17.01 2.63
N GLU A 290 -47.36 -17.57 3.60
CA GLU A 290 -48.64 -18.26 3.42
C GLU A 290 -49.65 -17.41 2.62
#